data_AF-A0A2H5WRM3-F1
#
_entry.id   AF-A0A2H5WRM3-F1
#
_cell.length_a   1.000
_cell.length_b   1.000
_cell.length_c   1.000
_cell.angle_alpha   90.00
_cell.angle_beta   90.00
_cell.angle_gamma   90.00
#
_symmetry.space_group_name_H-M   'P 1'
#
loop_
_entity.id
_entity.type
_entity.pdbx_description
1 polymer ?
#
loop_
_entity_poly.entity_id
_entity_poly.type
_entity_poly.pdbx_seq_one_letter_code
_entity_poly.pdbx_strand_id
1 'polypeptide(L)'
;MCFYEEPLTTEVDGEPQEVITHKATDVPTWKTQPLHLYLLGSGKTFPLHATVRNGRVSLIPSLLGRKQDQMIEDIKAVIEVWRQMFVGYESRWSKEGHLRWFTFGCGSGVDDSKDAPGLDRTDDIKKGLYQSLKLTEEYRTRCAQGRIRVALLSNIHPVVHYTQYLEGFEDALWTHEAKLAEDQSDPEWRRVRASDLSPFYDMLFSLTKSWIRCETLKRAFSLERLYSALGGRRR
;
A
#
# COMPACT_ATOMS: atom_id res chain seq x y z
N MET A 1 33.37 -14.88 1.56
CA MET A 1 32.04 -15.50 1.78
C MET A 1 31.19 -14.47 2.49
N CYS A 2 29.89 -14.39 2.20
CA CYS A 2 28.95 -13.62 3.02
C CYS A 2 27.89 -14.63 3.45
N PHE A 3 28.18 -15.34 4.53
CA PHE A 3 27.17 -16.10 5.24
C PHE A 3 26.44 -15.10 6.13
N TYR A 4 25.11 -15.13 6.16
CA TYR A 4 24.44 -14.80 7.42
C TYR A 4 24.87 -15.90 8.39
N GLU A 5 25.89 -15.64 9.22
CA GLU A 5 26.38 -16.65 10.17
C GLU A 5 25.41 -16.85 11.34
N GLU A 6 24.46 -15.94 11.54
CA GLU A 6 23.46 -16.07 12.60
C GLU A 6 22.06 -16.15 11.99
N PRO A 7 21.30 -17.21 12.30
CA PRO A 7 19.89 -17.30 11.94
C PRO A 7 19.12 -16.09 12.47
N LEU A 8 18.12 -15.63 11.72
CA LEU A 8 17.16 -14.68 12.27
C LEU A 8 16.45 -15.36 13.43
N THR A 9 16.59 -14.82 14.64
CA THR A 9 15.89 -15.32 15.84
C THR A 9 14.73 -14.41 16.21
N THR A 10 13.68 -14.99 16.79
CA THR A 10 12.55 -14.31 17.41
C THR A 10 12.35 -14.86 18.81
N GLU A 11 11.87 -14.05 19.73
CA GLU A 11 11.51 -14.52 21.08
C GLU A 11 10.17 -15.27 21.01
N VAL A 12 10.18 -16.53 21.47
CA VAL A 12 8.97 -17.34 21.68
C VAL A 12 9.07 -17.89 23.11
N ASP A 13 8.09 -17.52 23.95
CA ASP A 13 8.06 -17.89 25.37
C ASP A 13 9.33 -17.49 26.17
N GLY A 14 9.97 -16.38 25.80
CA GLY A 14 11.17 -15.85 26.46
C GLY A 14 12.48 -16.50 26.00
N GLU A 15 12.42 -17.41 25.02
CA GLU A 15 13.60 -18.05 24.44
C GLU A 15 13.79 -17.63 22.97
N PRO A 16 15.03 -17.36 22.52
CA PRO A 16 15.32 -17.06 21.12
C PRO A 16 15.16 -18.33 20.27
N GLN A 17 14.18 -18.34 19.38
CA GLN A 17 13.95 -19.39 18.39
C GLN A 17 14.28 -18.90 16.98
N GLU A 18 14.86 -19.77 16.15
CA GLU A 18 15.12 -19.47 14.74
C GLU A 18 13.81 -19.29 13.95
N VAL A 19 13.73 -18.21 13.19
CA VAL A 19 12.58 -17.87 12.34
C VAL A 19 12.60 -18.74 11.08
N ILE A 20 11.95 -19.90 11.14
CA ILE A 20 11.89 -20.89 10.06
C ILE A 20 11.25 -20.31 8.77
N THR A 21 10.36 -19.32 8.89
CA THR A 21 9.51 -18.81 7.80
C THR A 21 10.10 -17.64 7.01
N HIS A 22 11.24 -17.08 7.44
CA HIS A 22 11.91 -15.97 6.76
C HIS A 22 13.38 -16.29 6.48
N LYS A 23 13.62 -17.46 5.88
CA LYS A 23 14.98 -17.85 5.49
C LYS A 23 15.50 -16.87 4.43
N ALA A 24 16.57 -16.14 4.76
CA ALA A 24 17.36 -15.44 3.77
C ALA A 24 17.75 -16.45 2.69
N THR A 25 17.38 -16.18 1.44
CA THR A 25 17.71 -17.08 0.34
C THR A 25 19.17 -16.87 -0.03
N ASP A 26 19.98 -17.91 0.13
CA ASP A 26 21.34 -17.90 -0.37
C ASP A 26 21.31 -17.87 -1.90
N VAL A 27 21.98 -16.87 -2.47
CA VAL A 27 22.19 -16.76 -3.92
C VAL A 27 23.67 -17.03 -4.20
N PRO A 28 24.15 -18.28 -4.11
CA PRO A 28 25.58 -18.60 -4.09
C PRO A 28 26.34 -18.11 -5.33
N THR A 29 25.63 -17.93 -6.45
CA THR A 29 26.18 -17.48 -7.72
C THR A 29 26.19 -15.96 -7.89
N TRP A 30 25.77 -15.15 -6.90
CA TRP A 30 25.67 -13.70 -7.05
C TRP A 30 27.00 -13.02 -7.45
N LYS A 31 28.13 -13.65 -7.11
CA LYS A 31 29.47 -13.18 -7.46
C LYS A 31 29.92 -13.55 -8.87
N THR A 32 29.35 -14.61 -9.43
CA THR A 32 29.77 -15.20 -10.71
C THR A 32 28.74 -15.01 -11.81
N GLN A 33 27.51 -14.63 -11.46
CA GLN A 33 26.40 -14.41 -12.38
C GLN A 33 25.75 -13.05 -12.11
N PRO A 34 25.52 -12.22 -13.15
CA PRO A 34 24.79 -10.98 -13.00
C PRO A 34 23.34 -11.24 -12.56
N LEU A 35 22.97 -10.68 -11.42
CA LEU A 35 21.60 -10.73 -10.93
C LEU A 35 20.75 -9.65 -11.57
N HIS A 36 19.49 -9.96 -11.83
CA HIS A 36 18.54 -9.04 -12.44
C HIS A 36 17.23 -9.05 -11.66
N LEU A 37 16.62 -7.87 -11.51
CA LEU A 37 15.20 -7.75 -11.20
C LEU A 37 14.43 -7.95 -12.49
N TYR A 38 13.61 -8.99 -12.56
CA TYR A 38 12.75 -9.26 -13.71
C TYR A 38 11.37 -8.67 -13.48
N LEU A 39 10.93 -7.83 -14.42
CA LEU A 39 9.58 -7.26 -14.42
C LEU A 39 8.67 -8.14 -15.28
N LEU A 40 8.13 -9.18 -14.65
CA LEU A 40 7.13 -10.08 -15.24
C LEU A 40 5.96 -9.24 -15.82
N GLY A 41 5.50 -9.61 -17.02
CA GLY A 41 4.54 -8.82 -17.83
C GLY A 41 5.17 -7.98 -18.93
N SER A 42 6.32 -7.37 -18.69
CA SER A 42 7.02 -6.58 -19.72
C SER A 42 8.19 -7.31 -20.38
N GLY A 43 8.68 -8.39 -19.76
CA GLY A 43 9.92 -9.05 -20.15
C GLY A 43 11.19 -8.25 -19.85
N LYS A 44 11.08 -7.04 -19.28
CA LYS A 44 12.24 -6.20 -18.95
C LYS A 44 13.00 -6.76 -17.76
N THR A 45 14.32 -6.63 -17.82
CA THR A 45 15.25 -6.94 -16.74
C THR A 45 16.03 -5.70 -16.32
N PHE A 46 16.25 -5.56 -15.02
CA PHE A 46 17.10 -4.52 -14.45
C PHE A 46 18.27 -5.17 -13.75
N PRO A 47 19.52 -5.01 -14.23
CA PRO A 47 20.67 -5.56 -13.54
C PRO A 47 20.79 -4.94 -12.15
N LEU A 48 21.11 -5.79 -11.18
CA LEU A 48 21.33 -5.44 -9.79
C LEU A 48 22.84 -5.29 -9.56
N HIS A 49 23.23 -4.21 -8.89
CA HIS A 49 24.58 -4.03 -8.41
C HIS A 49 24.67 -4.47 -6.96
N ALA A 50 25.64 -5.34 -6.68
CA ALA A 50 25.95 -5.75 -5.32
C ALA A 50 26.89 -4.73 -4.67
N THR A 51 26.43 -4.13 -3.58
CA THR A 51 27.26 -3.34 -2.67
C THR A 51 27.50 -4.13 -1.38
N VAL A 52 28.75 -4.20 -0.93
CA VAL A 52 29.12 -4.87 0.31
C VAL A 52 29.49 -3.82 1.34
N ARG A 53 28.80 -3.80 2.48
CA ARG A 53 29.11 -2.91 3.60
C ARG A 53 28.96 -3.67 4.91
N ASN A 54 29.99 -3.66 5.75
CA ASN A 54 30.02 -4.34 7.05
C ASN A 54 29.58 -5.81 6.96
N GLY A 55 30.08 -6.55 5.96
CA GLY A 55 29.73 -7.96 5.75
C GLY A 55 28.35 -8.22 5.12
N ARG A 56 27.46 -7.21 5.05
CA ARG A 56 26.14 -7.32 4.40
C ARG A 56 26.23 -7.00 2.91
N VAL A 57 25.60 -7.84 2.10
CA VAL A 57 25.42 -7.62 0.67
C VAL A 57 24.05 -6.97 0.46
N SER A 58 24.03 -5.80 -0.16
CA SER A 58 22.80 -5.16 -0.63
C SER A 58 22.80 -5.18 -2.16
N LEU A 59 21.72 -5.69 -2.73
CA LEU A 59 21.48 -5.69 -4.18
C LEU A 59 20.63 -4.47 -4.51
N ILE A 60 21.22 -3.51 -5.20
CA ILE A 60 20.55 -2.27 -5.57
C ILE A 60 20.27 -2.30 -7.07
N PRO A 61 19.01 -2.11 -7.51
CA PRO A 61 18.71 -1.96 -8.92
C PRO A 61 19.54 -0.81 -9.51
N SER A 62 20.17 -1.08 -10.66
CA SER A 62 20.90 -0.07 -11.43
C SER A 62 20.06 1.15 -11.84
N LEU A 63 18.74 1.09 -11.65
CA LEU A 63 17.79 2.19 -11.84
C LEU A 63 18.28 3.53 -11.28
N LEU A 64 18.93 3.51 -10.11
CA LEU A 64 19.39 4.71 -9.41
C LEU A 64 20.67 5.33 -10.00
N GLY A 65 21.37 4.63 -10.90
CA GLY A 65 22.62 5.08 -11.54
C GLY A 65 22.51 5.30 -13.05
N ARG A 66 21.30 5.19 -13.63
CA ARG A 66 21.07 5.31 -15.07
C ARG A 66 20.97 6.78 -15.51
N LYS A 67 21.29 7.04 -16.79
CA LYS A 67 20.95 8.32 -17.44
C LYS A 67 19.45 8.58 -17.32
N GLN A 68 19.07 9.84 -17.12
CA GLN A 68 17.70 10.28 -16.83
C GLN A 68 16.65 9.68 -17.79
N ASP A 69 16.92 9.68 -19.09
CA ASP A 69 15.99 9.15 -20.10
C ASP A 69 15.73 7.64 -19.94
N GLN A 70 16.77 6.87 -19.63
CA GLN A 70 16.64 5.43 -19.43
C GLN A 70 15.85 5.11 -18.16
N MET A 71 16.10 5.87 -17.09
CA MET A 71 15.35 5.75 -15.83
C MET A 71 13.86 6.05 -16.04
N ILE A 72 13.53 7.07 -16.85
CA ILE A 72 12.14 7.39 -17.20
C ILE A 72 11.46 6.21 -17.92
N GLU A 73 12.13 5.60 -18.91
CA GLU A 73 11.58 4.44 -19.65
C GLU A 73 11.43 3.18 -18.79
N ASP A 74 12.28 3.02 -17.79
CA ASP A 74 12.18 1.92 -16.83
C ASP A 74 10.98 2.13 -15.88
N ILE A 75 10.84 3.34 -15.33
CA ILE A 75 9.69 3.72 -14.49
C ILE A 75 8.38 3.56 -15.26
N LYS A 76 8.33 3.98 -16.52
CA LYS A 76 7.15 3.78 -17.38
C LYS A 76 6.77 2.31 -17.52
N ALA A 77 7.76 1.42 -17.67
CA ALA A 77 7.49 -0.02 -17.77
C ALA A 77 6.95 -0.60 -16.45
N VAL A 78 7.49 -0.17 -15.31
CA VAL A 78 6.96 -0.56 -13.99
C VAL A 78 5.51 -0.09 -13.83
N ILE A 79 5.22 1.17 -14.18
CA ILE A 79 3.86 1.72 -14.13
C ILE A 79 2.91 0.93 -15.05
N GLU A 80 3.34 0.58 -16.26
CA GLU A 80 2.51 -0.16 -17.21
C GLU A 80 2.19 -1.58 -16.71
N VAL A 81 3.17 -2.29 -16.14
CA VAL A 81 2.91 -3.61 -15.53
C VAL A 81 1.97 -3.47 -14.34
N TRP A 82 2.13 -2.44 -13.51
CA TRP A 82 1.21 -2.17 -12.40
C TRP A 82 -0.22 -1.91 -12.90
N ARG A 83 -0.37 -1.15 -14.00
CA ARG A 83 -1.66 -0.90 -14.64
C ARG A 83 -2.30 -2.19 -15.14
N GLN A 84 -1.53 -3.06 -15.78
CA GLN A 84 -2.01 -4.37 -16.25
C GLN A 84 -2.42 -5.26 -15.07
N MET A 85 -1.65 -5.26 -13.98
CA MET A 85 -2.05 -5.93 -12.74
C MET A 85 -3.38 -5.41 -12.21
N PHE A 86 -3.61 -4.10 -12.22
CA PHE A 86 -4.89 -3.52 -11.80
C PHE A 86 -6.06 -3.95 -12.68
N VAL A 87 -5.89 -3.93 -14.01
CA VAL A 87 -6.91 -4.40 -14.96
C VAL A 87 -7.19 -5.90 -14.78
N GLY A 88 -6.14 -6.69 -14.62
CA GLY A 88 -6.26 -8.11 -14.34
C GLY A 88 -7.05 -8.32 -13.05
N TYR A 89 -6.68 -7.61 -11.99
CA TYR A 89 -7.33 -7.68 -10.70
C TYR A 89 -8.82 -7.31 -10.73
N GLU A 90 -9.17 -6.16 -11.32
CA GLU A 90 -10.55 -5.71 -11.50
C GLU A 90 -11.41 -6.74 -12.23
N SER A 91 -10.83 -7.41 -13.23
CA SER A 91 -11.50 -8.44 -14.03
C SER A 91 -11.53 -9.83 -13.38
N ARG A 92 -11.10 -9.96 -12.12
CA ARG A 92 -10.85 -11.25 -11.44
C ARG A 92 -9.98 -12.17 -12.29
N TRP A 93 -8.97 -11.59 -12.91
CA TRP A 93 -7.98 -12.24 -13.77
C TRP A 93 -8.51 -12.92 -15.03
N SER A 94 -9.75 -12.60 -15.44
CA SER A 94 -10.23 -12.94 -16.78
C SER A 94 -9.47 -12.19 -17.88
N LYS A 95 -8.87 -11.05 -17.54
CA LYS A 95 -7.86 -10.32 -18.33
C LYS A 95 -6.51 -10.38 -17.63
N GLU A 96 -5.43 -10.29 -18.38
CA GLU A 96 -4.05 -10.28 -17.85
C GLU A 96 -3.74 -11.43 -16.88
N GLY A 97 -4.38 -12.60 -17.06
CA GLY A 97 -4.27 -13.74 -16.15
C GLY A 97 -2.84 -14.31 -16.00
N HIS A 98 -1.91 -13.94 -16.89
CA HIS A 98 -0.49 -14.29 -16.73
C HIS A 98 0.19 -13.49 -15.58
N LEU A 99 -0.37 -12.34 -15.19
CA LEU A 99 0.10 -11.51 -14.09
C LEU A 99 -0.52 -11.86 -12.74
N ARG A 100 -1.44 -12.84 -12.70
CA ARG A 100 -2.09 -13.33 -11.47
C ARG A 100 -1.10 -13.51 -10.34
N TRP A 101 0.06 -14.10 -10.64
CA TRP A 101 1.10 -14.45 -9.67
C TRP A 101 1.68 -13.27 -8.90
N PHE A 102 1.62 -12.05 -9.43
CA PHE A 102 2.01 -10.85 -8.68
C PHE A 102 1.03 -10.50 -7.57
N THR A 103 -0.17 -11.09 -7.63
CA THR A 103 -1.21 -10.89 -6.64
C THR A 103 -1.53 -12.09 -5.78
N PHE A 104 -0.54 -12.95 -5.56
CA PHE A 104 -0.64 -14.01 -4.57
C PHE A 104 0.59 -14.03 -3.68
N GLY A 105 0.37 -14.17 -2.37
CA GLY A 105 1.37 -14.67 -1.44
C GLY A 105 1.55 -16.19 -1.55
N CYS A 106 2.41 -16.75 -0.70
CA CYS A 106 2.72 -18.18 -0.68
C CYS A 106 1.52 -19.01 -0.19
N GLY A 107 0.86 -19.74 -1.09
CA GLY A 107 -0.19 -20.71 -0.77
C GLY A 107 -0.60 -21.54 -2.00
N SER A 108 -0.89 -22.83 -1.80
CA SER A 108 -1.26 -23.75 -2.87
C SER A 108 -2.72 -23.56 -3.32
N GLY A 109 -2.95 -23.55 -4.63
CA GLY A 109 -4.27 -23.36 -5.23
C GLY A 109 -4.52 -21.88 -5.46
N VAL A 110 -4.67 -21.49 -6.72
CA VAL A 110 -4.84 -20.09 -7.12
C VAL A 110 -6.29 -19.67 -6.81
N ASP A 111 -6.57 -19.47 -5.52
CA ASP A 111 -7.90 -19.19 -4.94
C ASP A 111 -7.90 -17.82 -4.24
N ASP A 112 -9.09 -17.21 -4.12
CA ASP A 112 -9.40 -15.91 -3.45
C ASP A 112 -9.19 -15.99 -1.93
N SER A 113 -8.07 -16.55 -1.51
CA SER A 113 -7.70 -16.76 -0.12
C SER A 113 -6.90 -15.57 0.42
N LYS A 114 -6.57 -15.63 1.71
CA LYS A 114 -6.00 -14.58 2.58
C LYS A 114 -4.71 -13.88 2.10
N ASP A 115 -4.24 -14.18 0.91
CA ASP A 115 -2.90 -13.84 0.42
C ASP A 115 -2.92 -12.95 -0.83
N ALA A 116 -4.06 -12.34 -1.19
CA ALA A 116 -4.10 -11.30 -2.21
C ALA A 116 -3.38 -10.02 -1.72
N PRO A 117 -2.52 -9.37 -2.52
CA PRO A 117 -1.86 -8.13 -2.14
C PRO A 117 -2.83 -6.95 -2.22
N GLY A 118 -2.50 -5.94 -1.43
CA GLY A 118 -3.28 -4.72 -1.39
C GLY A 118 -4.37 -4.78 -0.33
N LEU A 119 -5.22 -3.75 -0.32
CA LEU A 119 -6.19 -3.56 0.76
C LEU A 119 -7.42 -4.43 0.58
N ASP A 120 -7.60 -5.04 -0.59
CA ASP A 120 -8.86 -5.68 -0.98
C ASP A 120 -9.19 -6.95 -0.20
N ARG A 121 -8.24 -7.45 0.61
CA ARG A 121 -8.53 -8.49 1.59
C ARG A 121 -9.49 -7.95 2.64
N THR A 122 -10.67 -8.57 2.74
CA THR A 122 -11.76 -8.02 3.57
C THR A 122 -11.40 -7.83 5.05
N ASP A 123 -10.56 -8.70 5.65
CA ASP A 123 -10.10 -8.46 7.03
C ASP A 123 -9.06 -7.35 7.15
N ASP A 124 -8.26 -7.07 6.12
CA ASP A 124 -7.35 -5.93 6.11
C ASP A 124 -8.13 -4.61 5.96
N ILE A 125 -9.20 -4.58 5.14
CA ILE A 125 -10.12 -3.43 5.09
C ILE A 125 -10.70 -3.17 6.49
N LYS A 126 -11.27 -4.21 7.12
CA LYS A 126 -11.90 -4.10 8.44
C LYS A 126 -10.90 -3.66 9.51
N LYS A 127 -9.71 -4.27 9.54
CA LYS A 127 -8.62 -3.90 10.46
C LYS A 127 -8.16 -2.46 10.21
N GLY A 128 -7.96 -2.07 8.96
CA GLY A 128 -7.57 -0.71 8.59
C GLY A 128 -8.58 0.32 9.08
N LEU A 129 -9.87 0.06 8.86
CA LEU A 129 -10.96 0.92 9.32
C LEU A 129 -11.05 1.00 10.85
N TYR A 130 -10.86 -0.11 11.55
CA TYR A 130 -10.78 -0.10 13.01
C TYR A 130 -9.56 0.69 13.52
N GLN A 131 -8.39 0.51 12.90
CA GLN A 131 -7.19 1.27 13.25
C GLN A 131 -7.39 2.77 12.99
N SER A 132 -8.14 3.14 11.94
CA SER A 132 -8.40 4.55 11.65
C SER A 132 -9.28 5.21 12.71
N LEU A 133 -10.26 4.49 13.26
CA LEU A 133 -11.03 4.92 14.42
C LEU A 133 -10.13 5.07 15.66
N LYS A 134 -9.29 4.07 15.94
CA LYS A 134 -8.37 4.10 17.10
C LYS A 134 -7.39 5.27 17.04
N LEU A 135 -6.79 5.51 15.87
CA LEU A 135 -5.88 6.65 15.65
C LEU A 135 -6.60 8.00 15.79
N THR A 136 -7.83 8.06 15.30
CA THR A 136 -8.66 9.27 15.44
C THR A 136 -8.95 9.55 16.91
N GLU A 137 -9.35 8.52 17.67
CA GLU A 137 -9.69 8.65 19.09
C GLU A 137 -8.48 8.97 19.97
N GLU A 138 -7.33 8.35 19.70
CA GLU A 138 -6.15 8.56 20.52
C GLU A 138 -5.48 9.90 20.23
N TYR A 139 -5.47 10.32 18.96
CA TYR A 139 -4.65 11.44 18.51
C TYR A 139 -5.46 12.62 17.97
N ARG A 140 -6.39 12.38 17.03
CA ARG A 140 -7.08 13.47 16.32
C ARG A 140 -8.02 14.24 17.25
N THR A 141 -8.85 13.55 18.03
CA THR A 141 -9.82 14.19 18.95
C THR A 141 -9.14 15.05 20.02
N ARG A 142 -7.91 14.69 20.40
CA ARG A 142 -7.06 15.43 21.35
C ARG A 142 -6.25 16.55 20.70
N CYS A 143 -6.22 16.63 19.37
CA CYS A 143 -5.49 17.65 18.64
C CYS A 143 -6.36 18.90 18.44
N ALA A 144 -6.26 19.87 19.36
CA ALA A 144 -7.01 21.14 19.28
C ALA A 144 -6.80 21.91 17.96
N GLN A 145 -5.64 21.74 17.32
CA GLN A 145 -5.29 22.39 16.06
C GLN A 145 -5.81 21.63 14.82
N GLY A 146 -6.40 20.44 15.01
CA GLY A 146 -6.94 19.63 13.92
C GLY A 146 -5.91 19.29 12.84
N ARG A 147 -4.65 19.03 13.21
CA ARG A 147 -3.54 18.78 12.27
C ARG A 147 -3.37 17.32 11.89
N ILE A 148 -3.89 16.41 12.72
CA ILE A 148 -3.72 14.97 12.53
C ILE A 148 -4.67 14.48 11.44
N ARG A 149 -4.13 13.72 10.50
CA ARG A 149 -4.85 13.09 9.39
C ARG A 149 -4.57 11.59 9.42
N VAL A 150 -5.58 10.81 9.05
CA VAL A 150 -5.51 9.35 9.02
C VAL A 150 -5.76 8.89 7.60
N ALA A 151 -4.89 8.01 7.10
CA ALA A 151 -5.00 7.47 5.76
C ALA A 151 -4.95 5.94 5.79
N LEU A 152 -5.73 5.31 4.92
CA LEU A 152 -5.58 3.91 4.54
C LEU A 152 -4.63 3.85 3.35
N LEU A 153 -3.50 3.14 3.49
CA LEU A 153 -2.49 3.04 2.44
C LEU A 153 -2.47 1.63 1.86
N SER A 154 -2.34 1.55 0.54
CA SER A 154 -2.24 0.29 -0.17
C SER A 154 -1.47 0.39 -1.47
N ASN A 155 -0.90 -0.72 -1.92
CA ASN A 155 -0.29 -0.82 -3.24
C ASN A 155 -1.33 -0.78 -4.36
N ILE A 156 -2.49 -1.40 -4.15
CA ILE A 156 -3.56 -1.54 -5.16
C ILE A 156 -4.89 -1.16 -4.51
N HIS A 157 -5.69 -0.36 -5.23
CA HIS A 157 -7.05 -0.02 -4.82
C HIS A 157 -7.90 -1.29 -4.66
N PRO A 158 -8.73 -1.38 -3.59
CA PRO A 158 -9.59 -2.53 -3.34
C PRO A 158 -10.82 -2.55 -4.27
N VAL A 159 -10.59 -2.59 -5.58
CA VAL A 159 -11.64 -2.36 -6.60
C VAL A 159 -12.76 -3.39 -6.54
N VAL A 160 -12.50 -4.62 -6.10
CA VAL A 160 -13.51 -5.68 -6.02
C VAL A 160 -14.41 -5.50 -4.79
N HIS A 161 -13.84 -5.10 -3.66
CA HIS A 161 -14.56 -4.99 -2.38
C HIS A 161 -14.91 -3.55 -1.98
N TYR A 162 -14.51 -2.56 -2.77
CA TYR A 162 -14.65 -1.13 -2.46
C TYR A 162 -16.10 -0.71 -2.15
N THR A 163 -17.03 -0.98 -3.06
CA THR A 163 -18.45 -0.61 -2.90
C THR A 163 -19.04 -1.21 -1.63
N GLN A 164 -18.67 -2.45 -1.31
CA GLN A 164 -19.22 -3.15 -0.15
C GLN A 164 -18.62 -2.68 1.18
N TYR A 165 -17.34 -2.28 1.21
CA TYR A 165 -16.62 -2.08 2.47
C TYR A 165 -16.07 -0.68 2.71
N LEU A 166 -15.92 0.17 1.70
CA LEU A 166 -15.24 1.47 1.83
C LEU A 166 -16.04 2.65 1.30
N GLU A 167 -16.80 2.49 0.21
CA GLU A 167 -17.53 3.59 -0.44
C GLU A 167 -18.44 4.34 0.55
N GLY A 168 -19.22 3.60 1.35
CA GLY A 168 -20.09 4.19 2.37
C GLY A 168 -19.37 4.89 3.55
N PHE A 169 -18.04 4.80 3.65
CA PHE A 169 -17.26 5.49 4.69
C PHE A 169 -16.54 6.75 4.17
N GLU A 170 -16.58 7.01 2.86
CA GLU A 170 -15.92 8.14 2.23
C GLU A 170 -16.54 9.48 2.60
N ASP A 171 -17.87 9.55 2.68
CA ASP A 171 -18.58 10.74 3.12
C ASP A 171 -19.05 10.63 4.59
N ALA A 172 -19.05 9.43 5.16
CA ALA A 172 -19.43 9.22 6.55
C ALA A 172 -18.56 10.01 7.53
N LEU A 173 -19.25 10.52 8.55
CA LEU A 173 -18.68 11.18 9.71
C LEU A 173 -19.23 10.51 10.97
N TRP A 174 -18.46 10.53 12.04
CA TRP A 174 -18.84 9.99 13.33
C TRP A 174 -18.46 10.96 14.46
N THR A 175 -19.12 10.81 15.60
CA THR A 175 -18.85 11.57 16.83
C THR A 175 -19.19 10.70 18.03
N HIS A 176 -18.74 11.11 19.22
CA HIS A 176 -19.22 10.58 20.48
C HIS A 176 -20.62 11.11 20.80
N GLU A 177 -21.44 10.26 21.41
CA GLU A 177 -22.81 10.61 21.84
C GLU A 177 -22.82 11.81 22.80
N ALA A 178 -21.86 11.89 23.71
CA ALA A 178 -21.73 13.00 24.66
C ALA A 178 -21.52 14.38 24.01
N LYS A 179 -21.22 14.42 22.70
CA LYS A 179 -21.07 15.66 21.93
C LYS A 179 -22.34 16.04 21.16
N LEU A 180 -23.36 15.19 21.18
CA LEU A 180 -24.66 15.48 20.63
C LEU A 180 -25.44 16.38 21.58
N ALA A 181 -26.06 17.41 21.04
CA ALA A 181 -26.99 18.29 21.74
C ALA A 181 -28.41 18.07 21.20
N GLU A 182 -29.41 18.17 22.07
CA GLU A 182 -30.81 18.14 21.65
C GLU A 182 -31.15 19.38 20.80
N ASP A 183 -31.98 19.17 19.79
CA ASP A 183 -32.58 20.26 19.04
C ASP A 183 -33.93 20.64 19.67
N GLN A 184 -33.99 21.79 20.35
CA GLN A 184 -35.21 22.26 21.00
C GLN A 184 -36.35 22.56 20.00
N SER A 185 -36.02 22.79 18.73
CA SER A 185 -37.02 23.04 17.68
C SER A 185 -37.56 21.75 17.05
N ASP A 186 -36.86 20.63 17.21
CA ASP A 186 -37.28 19.34 16.67
C ASP A 186 -36.70 18.18 17.51
N PRO A 187 -37.49 17.57 18.42
CA PRO A 187 -37.02 16.53 19.34
C PRO A 187 -36.47 15.27 18.68
N GLU A 188 -36.79 15.00 17.41
CA GLU A 188 -36.25 13.85 16.66
C GLU A 188 -34.81 14.10 16.18
N TRP A 189 -34.36 15.35 16.18
CA TRP A 189 -33.04 15.73 15.72
C TRP A 189 -32.05 15.90 16.87
N ARG A 190 -30.79 15.69 16.53
CA ARG A 190 -29.64 16.00 17.37
C ARG A 190 -28.68 16.88 16.58
N ARG A 191 -28.03 17.81 17.26
CA ARG A 191 -27.03 18.71 16.68
C ARG A 191 -25.65 18.36 17.20
N VAL A 192 -24.64 18.55 16.35
CA VAL A 192 -23.23 18.38 16.71
C VAL A 192 -22.44 19.50 16.06
N ARG A 193 -21.40 19.98 16.73
CA ARG A 193 -20.50 20.96 16.13
C ARG A 193 -19.71 20.29 15.02
N ALA A 194 -19.51 20.98 13.90
CA ALA A 194 -18.71 20.43 12.80
C ALA A 194 -17.27 20.06 13.24
N SER A 195 -16.70 20.78 14.23
CA SER A 195 -15.40 20.48 14.83
C SER A 195 -15.34 19.18 15.63
N ASP A 196 -16.50 18.66 16.03
CA ASP A 196 -16.63 17.44 16.81
C ASP A 196 -16.91 16.21 15.96
N LEU A 197 -17.20 16.40 14.67
CA LEU A 197 -17.31 15.34 13.68
C LEU A 197 -15.93 14.91 13.20
N SER A 198 -15.73 13.61 13.12
CA SER A 198 -14.51 13.00 12.56
C SER A 198 -14.85 12.10 11.39
N PRO A 199 -14.04 12.10 10.32
CA PRO A 199 -14.17 11.10 9.27
C PRO A 199 -13.64 9.74 9.76
N PHE A 200 -14.02 8.66 9.08
CA PHE A 200 -13.37 7.36 9.29
C PHE A 200 -11.91 7.39 8.83
N TYR A 201 -11.64 8.05 7.70
CA TYR A 201 -10.31 8.33 7.18
C TYR A 201 -10.35 9.57 6.28
N ASP A 202 -9.21 10.26 6.15
CA ASP A 202 -9.08 11.44 5.27
C ASP A 202 -8.67 11.05 3.84
N MET A 203 -8.09 9.86 3.67
CA MET A 203 -7.54 9.40 2.41
C MET A 203 -7.48 7.87 2.34
N LEU A 204 -7.93 7.32 1.21
CA LEU A 204 -7.56 6.01 0.73
C LEU A 204 -6.49 6.23 -0.35
N PHE A 205 -5.23 6.03 0.00
CA PHE A 205 -4.12 6.20 -0.92
C PHE A 205 -3.71 4.87 -1.51
N SER A 206 -3.80 4.77 -2.84
CA SER A 206 -3.19 3.68 -3.60
C SER A 206 -2.53 4.17 -4.87
N LEU A 207 -1.60 3.35 -5.39
CA LEU A 207 -0.85 3.65 -6.61
C LEU A 207 -1.68 3.47 -7.89
N THR A 208 -2.89 2.90 -7.78
CA THR A 208 -3.79 2.70 -8.94
C THR A 208 -4.94 3.70 -8.91
N LYS A 209 -5.73 3.72 -7.84
CA LYS A 209 -6.85 4.66 -7.63
C LYS A 209 -6.83 5.13 -6.18
N SER A 210 -6.78 6.44 -6.00
CA SER A 210 -6.85 7.05 -4.66
C SER A 210 -8.17 7.80 -4.51
N TRP A 211 -8.72 7.76 -3.30
CA TRP A 211 -9.78 8.66 -2.88
C TRP A 211 -9.23 9.57 -1.77
N ILE A 212 -9.50 10.86 -1.87
CA ILE A 212 -8.91 11.86 -0.98
C ILE A 212 -9.97 12.90 -0.63
N ARG A 213 -10.25 13.03 0.68
CA ARG A 213 -11.34 13.88 1.19
C ARG A 213 -11.10 15.37 0.97
N CYS A 214 -9.85 15.85 1.05
CA CYS A 214 -9.54 17.28 0.95
C CYS A 214 -8.57 17.63 -0.16
N GLU A 215 -8.78 18.82 -0.75
CA GLU A 215 -8.00 19.30 -1.89
C GLU A 215 -6.51 19.49 -1.59
N THR A 216 -6.14 19.86 -0.37
CA THR A 216 -4.72 19.99 0.02
C THR A 216 -4.00 18.65 -0.08
N LEU A 217 -4.60 17.58 0.45
CA LEU A 217 -4.03 16.23 0.36
C LEU A 217 -4.06 15.75 -1.09
N LYS A 218 -5.15 16.01 -1.82
CA LYS A 218 -5.29 15.63 -3.23
C LYS A 218 -4.19 16.23 -4.09
N ARG A 219 -3.84 17.49 -3.85
CA ARG A 219 -2.72 18.17 -4.51
C ARG A 219 -1.36 17.60 -4.11
N ALA A 220 -1.17 17.24 -2.85
CA ALA A 220 0.09 16.70 -2.33
C ALA A 220 0.39 15.29 -2.87
N PHE A 221 -0.66 14.47 -3.04
CA PHE A 221 -0.55 13.06 -3.43
C PHE A 221 -1.00 12.76 -4.87
N SER A 222 -1.09 13.79 -5.73
CA SER A 222 -1.54 13.62 -7.11
C SER A 222 -0.50 12.90 -7.97
N LEU A 223 -0.79 11.65 -8.35
CA LEU A 223 0.00 10.88 -9.31
C LEU A 223 0.03 11.54 -10.69
N GLU A 224 -1.03 12.24 -11.10
CA GLU A 224 -1.04 12.99 -12.36
C GLU A 224 -0.04 14.15 -12.35
N ARG A 225 0.07 14.87 -11.23
CA ARG A 225 1.07 15.94 -11.07
C ARG A 225 2.48 15.36 -11.10
N LEU A 226 2.69 14.22 -10.44
CA LEU A 226 3.96 13.49 -10.51
C LEU A 226 4.26 13.06 -11.97
N TYR A 227 3.32 12.43 -12.66
CA TYR A 227 3.49 11.98 -14.04
C TYR A 227 3.79 13.14 -15.00
N SER A 228 3.08 14.26 -14.85
CA SER A 228 3.33 15.47 -15.64
C SER A 228 4.72 16.06 -15.35
N ALA A 229 5.12 16.10 -14.08
CA ALA A 229 6.46 16.56 -13.69
C ALA A 229 7.58 15.65 -14.22
N LEU A 230 7.28 14.37 -14.46
CA LEU A 230 8.18 13.40 -15.09
C LEU A 230 8.14 13.45 -16.64
N GLY A 231 7.47 14.44 -17.24
CA GLY A 231 7.42 14.61 -18.70
C GLY A 231 6.38 13.73 -19.41
N GLY A 232 5.47 13.12 -18.67
CA GLY A 232 4.35 12.36 -19.23
C GLY A 232 3.31 13.27 -19.90
N ARG A 233 2.80 12.87 -21.07
CA ARG A 233 1.67 13.56 -21.74
C ARG A 233 0.37 12.91 -21.31
N ARG A 234 -0.62 13.70 -20.85
CA ARG A 234 -1.99 13.20 -20.63
C ARG A 234 -2.52 12.62 -21.94
N ARG A 235 -3.03 11.38 -21.89
CA ARG A 235 -3.88 10.81 -22.95
C ARG A 235 -5.32 11.17 -22.66
#